data_AF-A0A956UAI4-F1
#
_entry.id   AF-A0A956UAI4-F1
#
_cell.length_a   1.000
_cell.length_b   1.000
_cell.length_c   1.000
_cell.angle_alpha   90.00
_cell.angle_beta   90.00
_cell.angle_gamma   90.00
#
_symmetry.space_group_name_H-M   'P 1'
#
loop_
_entity.id
_entity.type
_entity.pdbx_description
1 polymer ?
#
loop_
_entity_poly.entity_id
_entity_poly.type
_entity_poly.pdbx_seq_one_letter_code
_entity_poly.pdbx_strand_id
1 'polypeptide(L)' 'MYICSCHAVTDGQIKKAVEDGTKTFRQLCRELRCCTQCGICARYAKEVFDEAKAKQKTSESEEPEDTDSE' A
#
# COMPACT_ATOMS: atom_id res chain seq x y z
N MET A 1 -7.10 0.13 12.06
CA MET A 1 -6.34 1.33 12.50
C MET A 1 -6.32 2.39 11.40
N TYR A 2 -6.39 3.68 11.74
CA TYR A 2 -6.18 4.75 10.74
C TYR A 2 -4.69 4.90 10.43
N ILE A 3 -4.37 4.85 9.14
CA ILE A 3 -3.01 5.02 8.61
C ILE A 3 -2.84 6.44 8.06
N CYS A 4 -3.84 6.98 7.37
CA CYS A 4 -3.82 8.36 6.86
C CYS A 4 -4.98 9.17 7.42
N SER A 5 -4.70 10.15 8.27
CA SER A 5 -5.75 11.03 8.83
C SER A 5 -6.27 12.05 7.81
N CYS A 6 -5.44 12.47 6.84
CA CYS A 6 -5.81 13.41 5.79
C CYS A 6 -6.97 12.94 4.91
N HIS A 7 -6.96 11.65 4.58
CA HIS A 7 -7.96 11.03 3.69
C HIS A 7 -8.74 9.90 4.38
N ALA A 8 -8.66 9.83 5.72
CA ALA A 8 -9.31 8.80 6.54
C ALA A 8 -9.07 7.37 6.03
N VAL A 9 -7.83 7.06 5.64
CA VAL A 9 -7.45 5.72 5.14
C VAL A 9 -7.08 4.82 6.31
N THR A 10 -7.62 3.62 6.30
CA THR A 10 -7.39 2.56 7.30
C THR A 10 -6.50 1.45 6.75
N ASP A 11 -5.88 0.70 7.65
CA ASP A 11 -5.16 -0.53 7.34
C ASP A 11 -6.02 -1.55 6.57
N GLY A 12 -7.31 -1.67 6.92
CA GLY A 12 -8.25 -2.54 6.23
C GLY A 12 -8.48 -2.13 4.78
N GLN A 13 -8.54 -0.83 4.49
CA GLN A 13 -8.64 -0.33 3.11
C GLN A 13 -7.37 -0.61 2.31
N ILE A 14 -6.19 -0.51 2.93
CA ILE A 14 -4.93 -0.86 2.27
C ILE A 14 -4.91 -2.35 1.92
N LYS A 15 -5.20 -3.22 2.89
CA LYS A 15 -5.25 -4.67 2.68
C LYS A 15 -6.25 -5.05 1.59
N LYS A 16 -7.45 -4.47 1.65
CA LYS A 16 -8.49 -4.67 0.64
C LYS A 16 -8.04 -4.23 -0.75
N ALA A 17 -7.36 -3.08 -0.88
CA ALA A 17 -6.84 -2.64 -2.18
C ALA A 17 -5.85 -3.66 -2.75
N VAL A 18 -4.93 -4.19 -1.93
CA VAL A 18 -4.03 -5.27 -2.37
C VAL A 18 -4.83 -6.51 -2.79
N GLU A 19 -5.86 -6.92 -2.04
CA GLU A 19 -6.76 -8.03 -2.40
C GLU A 19 -7.54 -7.80 -3.70
N ASP A 20 -7.96 -6.56 -3.94
CA ASP A 20 -8.65 -6.12 -5.16
C ASP A 20 -7.68 -5.98 -6.36
N GLY A 21 -6.38 -6.21 -6.16
CA GLY A 21 -5.38 -6.30 -7.24
C GLY A 21 -4.40 -5.14 -7.33
N THR A 22 -4.32 -4.26 -6.34
CA THR A 22 -3.32 -3.19 -6.29
C THR A 22 -1.91 -3.79 -6.15
N LYS A 23 -1.07 -3.62 -7.18
CA LYS A 23 0.25 -4.28 -7.24
C LYS A 23 1.43 -3.41 -6.81
N THR A 24 1.27 -2.09 -6.88
CA THR A 24 2.35 -1.12 -6.57
C THR A 24 1.89 -0.09 -5.55
N PHE A 25 2.83 0.42 -4.75
CA PHE A 25 2.53 1.46 -3.76
C PHE A 25 2.04 2.76 -4.42
N ARG A 26 2.54 3.08 -5.61
CA ARG A 26 2.08 4.25 -6.39
C ARG A 26 0.61 4.12 -6.78
N GLN A 27 0.17 2.93 -7.16
CA GLN A 27 -1.23 2.65 -7.47
C GLN A 27 -2.10 2.81 -6.21
N LEU A 28 -1.68 2.25 -5.07
CA LEU A 28 -2.35 2.39 -3.78
C LEU A 28 -2.57 3.86 -3.40
N CYS A 29 -1.53 4.69 -3.51
CA CYS A 29 -1.60 6.12 -3.20
C CYS A 29 -2.60 6.86 -4.10
N ARG A 30 -2.75 6.46 -5.37
CA ARG A 30 -3.75 7.05 -6.28
C ARG A 30 -5.17 6.62 -5.92
N GLU A 31 -5.37 5.34 -5.63
CA GLU A 31 -6.68 4.76 -5.35
C GLU A 31 -7.25 5.23 -4.00
N LEU A 32 -6.44 5.17 -2.95
CA LEU A 32 -6.84 5.53 -1.59
C LEU A 32 -6.58 7.01 -1.25
N ARG A 33 -5.91 7.74 -2.15
CA ARG A 33 -5.42 9.11 -1.92
C ARG A 33 -4.48 9.23 -0.72
N CYS A 34 -3.99 8.12 -0.14
CA CYS A 34 -2.98 8.21 0.91
C CYS A 34 -1.67 8.80 0.33
N CYS A 35 -0.90 9.49 1.17
CA CYS A 35 0.38 10.10 0.80
C CYS A 35 0.30 11.30 -0.17
N THR A 36 -0.88 11.77 -0.57
CA THR A 36 -1.01 12.90 -1.51
C THR A 36 -1.16 14.28 -0.86
N GLN A 37 -1.24 14.36 0.48
CA GLN A 37 -1.33 15.63 1.22
C GLN A 37 -0.06 15.88 2.06
N CYS A 38 -0.02 15.47 3.33
CA CYS A 38 1.12 15.75 4.21
C CYS A 38 2.25 14.71 4.11
N GLY A 39 1.98 13.54 3.52
CA GLY A 39 2.98 12.47 3.33
C GLY A 39 3.41 11.70 4.59
N ILE A 40 3.03 12.12 5.80
CA ILE A 40 3.47 11.52 7.07
C ILE A 40 3.12 10.02 7.17
N CYS A 41 2.00 9.62 6.58
CA CYS A 41 1.55 8.24 6.57
C CYS A 41 2.38 7.32 5.66
N ALA A 42 3.28 7.84 4.81
CA ALA A 42 3.91 7.06 3.73
C ALA A 42 4.66 5.83 4.23
N ARG A 43 5.43 5.96 5.31
CA ARG A 43 6.17 4.83 5.90
C ARG A 43 5.23 3.74 6.39
N TYR A 44 4.27 4.10 7.24
CA TYR A 44 3.29 3.16 7.80
C TYR A 44 2.38 2.55 6.72
N ALA A 45 1.96 3.32 5.74
CA ALA A 45 1.16 2.82 4.62
C ALA A 45 1.94 1.81 3.78
N LYS A 46 3.24 2.05 3.57
CA LYS A 46 4.12 1.12 2.83
C LYS A 46 4.34 -0.18 3.61
N GLU A 47 4.59 -0.11 4.91
CA GLU A 47 4.71 -1.30 5.76
C GLU A 47 3.44 -2.19 5.69
N VAL A 48 2.26 -1.59 5.86
CA VAL A 48 0.98 -2.34 5.76
C VAL A 48 0.76 -2.92 4.36
N PHE A 49 1.14 -2.18 3.32
CA PHE A 49 1.05 -2.63 1.93
C PHE A 49 1.99 -3.81 1.64
N ASP A 50 3.25 -3.72 2.06
CA ASP A 50 4.26 -4.76 1.85
C ASP A 50 3.89 -6.04 2.64
N GLU A 51 3.39 -5.90 3.87
CA GLU A 51 2.85 -7.02 4.65
C GLU A 51 1.65 -7.68 3.96
N ALA A 52 0.72 -6.89 3.42
CA ALA A 52 -0.45 -7.42 2.71
C ALA A 52 -0.03 -8.14 1.42
N LYS A 53 0.90 -7.56 0.66
CA LYS A 53 1.44 -8.14 -0.58
C LYS A 53 2.23 -9.43 -0.31
N ALA A 54 3.02 -9.48 0.77
CA ALA A 54 3.75 -10.68 1.18
C ALA A 54 2.80 -11.83 1.55
N LYS A 55 1.67 -11.53 2.21
CA LYS A 55 0.64 -12.54 2.53
C LYS A 55 -0.04 -13.13 1.30
N GLN A 56 -0.13 -12.38 0.19
CA GLN A 56 -0.66 -12.91 -1.07
C GLN A 56 0.35 -13.80 -1.82
N LYS A 57 1.65 -13.51 -1.69
CA LYS A 57 2.71 -14.29 -2.38
C LYS A 57 2.85 -15.73 -1.87
N THR A 58 2.29 -16.08 -0.71
CA THR A 58 2.32 -17.48 -0.23
C THR A 58 1.41 -18.42 -1.04
N SER A 59 0.61 -17.91 -1.98
CA SER A 59 -0.19 -18.74 -2.91
C SER A 59 0.22 -18.71 -4.38
N GLU A 60 1.17 -17.89 -4.83
CA GLU A 60 1.65 -17.91 -6.23
C GLU A 60 3.00 -17.16 -6.37
N SER A 61 3.98 -17.88 -6.91
CA SER A 61 5.26 -17.55 -7.56
C SER A 61 5.74 -16.08 -7.69
N GLU A 62 7.03 -15.86 -7.36
CA GLU A 62 8.04 -14.78 -7.61
C GLU A 62 7.67 -13.63 -8.61
N GLU A 63 8.06 -12.36 -8.49
CA GLU A 63 9.42 -11.77 -8.37
C GLU A 63 9.33 -10.21 -8.07
N PRO A 64 10.30 -9.29 -8.31
CA PRO A 64 10.79 -8.36 -7.28
C PRO A 64 10.50 -6.85 -7.47
N GLU A 65 10.81 -6.16 -6.37
CA GLU A 65 11.08 -4.74 -6.06
C GLU A 65 11.03 -3.69 -7.20
N ASP A 66 10.05 -2.77 -7.08
CA ASP A 66 10.10 -1.47 -7.75
C ASP A 66 11.24 -0.63 -7.13
N THR A 67 12.40 -0.69 -7.77
CA THR A 67 13.42 0.35 -7.74
C THR A 67 12.82 1.63 -8.34
N ASP A 68 12.39 2.59 -7.52
CA ASP A 68 12.21 3.98 -8.00
C ASP A 68 13.62 4.59 -7.98
N SER A 69 14.35 4.32 -9.07
CA SER A 69 15.50 5.09 -9.50
C SER A 69 15.00 6.41 -10.08
N GLU A 70 15.12 7.49 -9.32
CA GLU A 70 15.68 8.82 -9.70
C GLU A 70 15.50 9.81 -8.54
#